data_AF-A0A7C9FCM1-F1
#
_entry.id   AF-A0A7C9FCM1-F1
#
_cell.length_a   1.000
_cell.length_b   1.000
_cell.length_c   1.000
_cell.angle_alpha   90.00
_cell.angle_beta   90.00
_cell.angle_gamma   90.00
#
_symmetry.space_group_name_H-M   'P 1'
#
loop_
_entity.id
_entity.type
_entity.pdbx_description
1 polymer ?
#
loop_
_entity_poly.entity_id
_entity_poly.type
_entity_poly.pdbx_seq_one_letter_code
_entity_poly.pdbx_strand_id
1 'polypeptide(L)'
;MKVFLDDERETPAGWVRAYWPAEVIAMLKTGQVEELSLDHDLGNDEIGTGYDVICWIEEAVVLFGFTPPKIVVHSANSSAKAKMIAGVKSIERLAAAPARGRG
;
A
#
# COMPACT_ATOMS: atom_id res chain seq x y z
N MET A 1 3.35 -12.68 4.10
CA MET A 1 2.24 -12.93 3.13
C MET A 1 2.28 -11.90 2.01
N LYS A 2 1.76 -12.22 0.82
CA LYS A 2 1.71 -11.27 -0.31
C LYS A 2 0.27 -10.86 -0.59
N VAL A 3 0.01 -9.58 -0.79
CA VAL A 3 -1.36 -9.05 -1.00
C VAL A 3 -1.44 -8.36 -2.36
N PHE A 4 -2.48 -8.67 -3.13
CA PHE A 4 -2.71 -8.17 -4.48
C PHE A 4 -4.06 -7.46 -4.52
N LEU A 5 -4.03 -6.14 -4.61
CA LEU A 5 -5.20 -5.28 -4.71
C LEU A 5 -5.52 -5.02 -6.18
N ASP A 6 -6.53 -5.69 -6.69
CA ASP A 6 -6.99 -5.57 -8.09
C ASP A 6 -8.42 -6.12 -8.21
N ASP A 7 -9.31 -5.34 -8.83
CA ASP A 7 -10.71 -5.70 -9.05
C ASP A 7 -10.89 -6.53 -10.33
N GLU A 8 -10.09 -6.30 -11.36
CA GLU A 8 -10.28 -6.86 -12.70
C GLU A 8 -9.39 -8.09 -12.98
N ARG A 9 -8.13 -8.07 -12.56
CA ARG A 9 -7.11 -9.06 -12.93
C ARG A 9 -7.14 -10.32 -12.07
N GLU A 10 -6.63 -11.41 -12.65
CA GLU A 10 -6.42 -12.66 -11.92
C GLU A 10 -5.28 -12.54 -10.91
N THR A 11 -5.55 -12.99 -9.68
CA THR A 11 -4.56 -13.00 -8.61
C THR A 11 -3.53 -14.10 -8.84
N PRO A 12 -2.22 -13.78 -8.85
CA PRO A 12 -1.19 -14.78 -9.03
C PRO A 12 -1.15 -15.79 -7.87
N ALA A 13 -0.70 -17.02 -8.13
CA ALA A 13 -0.57 -18.03 -7.10
C ALA A 13 0.37 -17.56 -5.96
N GLY A 14 -0.07 -17.73 -4.70
CA GLY A 14 0.66 -17.28 -3.52
C GLY A 14 0.42 -15.82 -3.12
N TRP A 15 -0.49 -15.11 -3.81
CA TRP A 15 -0.98 -13.80 -3.42
C TRP A 15 -2.40 -13.89 -2.85
N VAL A 16 -2.66 -13.08 -1.84
CA VAL A 16 -4.00 -12.90 -1.26
C VAL A 16 -4.68 -11.80 -2.06
N ARG A 17 -5.83 -12.12 -2.66
CA ARG A 17 -6.63 -11.15 -3.39
C ARG A 17 -7.32 -10.19 -2.42
N ALA A 18 -7.26 -8.90 -2.73
CA ALA A 18 -8.08 -7.87 -2.13
C ALA A 18 -8.76 -7.08 -3.25
N TYR A 19 -10.01 -6.69 -3.04
CA TYR A 19 -10.76 -5.88 -4.00
C TYR A 19 -10.76 -4.41 -3.57
N TRP A 20 -10.75 -4.17 -2.27
CA TRP A 20 -10.86 -2.84 -1.70
C TRP A 20 -9.68 -2.46 -0.81
N PRO A 21 -9.33 -1.17 -0.74
CA PRO A 21 -8.22 -0.69 0.08
C PRO A 21 -8.43 -1.02 1.57
N ALA A 22 -9.68 -1.03 2.04
CA ALA A 22 -10.00 -1.38 3.42
C ALA A 22 -9.56 -2.81 3.80
N GLU A 23 -9.69 -3.78 2.89
CA GLU A 23 -9.26 -5.16 3.11
C GLU A 23 -7.73 -5.23 3.22
N VAL A 24 -7.03 -4.52 2.34
CA VAL A 24 -5.56 -4.42 2.36
C VAL A 24 -5.09 -3.80 3.67
N ILE A 25 -5.72 -2.72 4.11
CA ILE A 25 -5.41 -2.05 5.38
C ILE A 25 -5.63 -3.01 6.56
N ALA A 26 -6.71 -3.80 6.55
CA ALA A 26 -6.93 -4.80 7.58
C ALA A 26 -5.82 -5.86 7.61
N MET A 27 -5.34 -6.31 6.45
CA MET A 27 -4.22 -7.25 6.35
C MET A 27 -2.90 -6.60 6.80
N LEU A 28 -2.64 -5.35 6.41
CA LEU A 28 -1.45 -4.61 6.83
C LEU A 28 -1.38 -4.45 8.35
N LYS A 29 -2.52 -4.20 9.01
CA LYS A 29 -2.62 -4.14 10.47
C LYS A 29 -2.21 -5.43 11.18
N THR A 30 -2.23 -6.57 10.51
CA THR A 30 -1.72 -7.84 11.07
C THR A 30 -0.19 -7.87 11.17
N GLY A 31 0.51 -7.01 10.43
CA GLY A 31 1.98 -6.98 10.35
C GLY A 31 2.60 -8.18 9.63
N GLN A 32 1.80 -9.05 9.01
CA GLN A 32 2.28 -10.25 8.31
C GLN A 32 2.51 -10.04 6.81
N VAL A 33 2.11 -8.89 6.27
CA VAL A 33 2.27 -8.56 4.85
C VAL A 33 3.74 -8.25 4.59
N GLU A 34 4.33 -8.95 3.61
CA GLU A 34 5.72 -8.81 3.21
C GLU A 34 5.84 -8.10 1.86
N GLU A 35 4.97 -8.46 0.91
CA GLU A 35 4.86 -7.81 -0.40
C GLU A 35 3.43 -7.37 -0.64
N LEU A 36 3.27 -6.15 -1.13
CA LEU A 36 1.99 -5.55 -1.42
C LEU A 36 1.99 -5.04 -2.85
N SER A 37 1.02 -5.47 -3.65
CA SER A 37 0.83 -4.96 -5.00
C SER A 37 -0.48 -4.20 -5.09
N LEU A 38 -0.41 -2.96 -5.59
CA LEU A 38 -1.54 -2.03 -5.63
C LEU A 38 -1.88 -1.63 -7.06
N ASP A 39 -3.14 -1.81 -7.44
CA ASP A 39 -3.78 -1.04 -8.50
C ASP A 39 -4.39 0.26 -7.95
N HIS A 40 -4.41 1.30 -8.78
CA HIS A 40 -5.04 2.57 -8.43
C HIS A 40 -6.54 2.53 -8.72
N ASP A 41 -6.89 2.00 -9.89
CA ASP A 41 -8.21 2.08 -10.49
C ASP A 41 -8.97 0.80 -10.11
N LEU A 42 -9.79 0.88 -9.06
CA LEU A 42 -10.54 -0.27 -8.51
C LEU A 42 -12.01 -0.28 -8.95
N GLY A 43 -12.28 0.30 -10.11
CA GLY A 43 -13.62 0.45 -10.69
C GLY A 43 -14.55 1.44 -9.99
N ASN A 44 -14.33 1.79 -8.71
CA ASN A 44 -15.12 2.78 -7.99
C ASN A 44 -14.29 3.65 -7.03
N ASP A 45 -13.89 4.83 -7.49
CA ASP A 45 -13.14 5.81 -6.71
C ASP A 45 -13.87 6.31 -5.44
N GLU A 46 -15.21 6.21 -5.37
CA GLU A 46 -15.97 6.64 -4.18
C GLU A 46 -15.81 5.67 -3.00
N ILE A 47 -15.53 4.39 -3.27
CA ILE A 47 -15.27 3.39 -2.22
C ILE A 47 -13.83 3.50 -1.71
N GLY A 48 -12.93 3.91 -2.60
CA GLY A 48 -11.53 4.17 -2.32
C GLY A 48 -10.64 3.65 -3.43
N THR A 49 -9.40 4.15 -3.44
CA THR A 49 -8.41 3.86 -4.47
C THR A 49 -7.19 3.18 -3.86
N GLY A 50 -6.30 2.66 -4.71
CA GLY A 50 -4.99 2.19 -4.24
C GLY A 50 -4.15 3.27 -3.55
N TYR A 51 -4.46 4.55 -3.80
CA TYR A 51 -3.78 5.67 -3.14
C TYR A 51 -4.11 5.78 -1.64
N ASP A 52 -5.34 5.42 -1.24
CA ASP A 52 -5.74 5.42 0.17
C ASP A 52 -4.89 4.48 1.02
N VAL A 53 -4.48 3.33 0.45
CA VAL A 53 -3.56 2.40 1.12
C VAL A 53 -2.19 3.03 1.35
N ILE A 54 -1.66 3.78 0.36
CA ILE A 54 -0.38 4.48 0.49
C ILE A 54 -0.46 5.52 1.61
N CYS A 55 -1.51 6.36 1.62
CA CYS A 55 -1.70 7.34 2.69
C CYS A 55 -1.80 6.69 4.07
N TRP A 56 -2.52 5.56 4.18
CA TRP A 56 -2.62 4.83 5.44
C TRP A 56 -1.26 4.30 5.92
N ILE A 57 -0.44 3.72 5.02
CA ILE A 57 0.89 3.22 5.36
C ILE A 57 1.78 4.37 5.84
N GLU A 58 1.77 5.51 5.12
CA GLU A 58 2.55 6.70 5.51
C GLU A 58 2.20 7.18 6.92
N GLU A 59 0.91 7.34 7.20
CA GLU A 59 0.43 7.69 8.53
C GLU A 59 0.86 6.65 9.57
N ALA A 60 0.75 5.36 9.25
CA ALA A 60 1.14 4.29 10.16
C ALA A 60 2.65 4.27 10.46
N VAL A 61 3.49 4.55 9.48
CA VAL A 61 4.94 4.69 9.66
C VAL A 61 5.25 5.85 10.61
N VAL A 62 4.61 7.00 10.40
CA VAL A 62 4.86 8.21 11.19
C VAL A 62 4.31 8.12 12.61
N LEU A 63 3.08 7.62 12.77
CA LEU A 63 2.39 7.59 14.06
C LEU A 63 2.76 6.37 14.92
N PHE A 64 2.90 5.20 14.29
CA PHE A 64 3.07 3.93 14.99
C PHE A 64 4.46 3.30 14.78
N GLY A 65 5.34 3.92 13.97
CA GLY A 65 6.61 3.29 13.60
C GLY A 65 6.42 2.02 12.79
N PHE A 66 5.31 1.92 12.05
CA PHE A 66 5.00 0.76 11.23
C PHE A 66 6.12 0.51 10.21
N THR A 67 6.54 -0.74 10.07
CA THR A 67 7.51 -1.13 9.04
C THR A 67 6.75 -1.39 7.74
N PRO A 68 6.92 -0.56 6.71
CA PRO A 68 6.19 -0.73 5.47
C PRO A 68 6.66 -2.01 4.76
N PRO A 69 5.74 -2.81 4.18
CA PRO A 69 6.14 -3.93 3.33
C PRO A 69 6.71 -3.44 2.01
N LYS A 70 7.18 -4.36 1.18
CA LYS A 70 7.61 -4.02 -0.17
C LYS A 70 6.40 -3.71 -1.05
N ILE A 71 6.23 -2.44 -1.42
CA ILE A 71 5.08 -1.95 -2.19
C ILE A 71 5.42 -1.90 -3.68
N VAL A 72 4.55 -2.48 -4.52
CA VAL A 72 4.67 -2.52 -5.98
C VAL A 72 3.40 -1.96 -6.62
N VAL A 73 3.53 -0.93 -7.45
CA VAL A 73 2.39 -0.31 -8.14
C VAL A 73 2.23 -0.92 -9.55
N HIS A 74 1.13 -1.63 -9.79
CA HIS A 74 0.85 -2.29 -11.08
C HIS A 74 -0.26 -1.62 -11.90
N SER A 75 -0.63 -0.38 -11.54
CA SER A 75 -1.62 0.43 -12.27
C SER A 75 -1.21 0.71 -13.72
N ALA A 76 -2.19 0.64 -14.61
CA ALA A 76 -2.08 1.04 -16.02
C ALA A 76 -2.09 2.56 -16.20
N ASN A 77 -2.63 3.30 -15.23
CA ASN A 77 -2.71 4.76 -15.26
C ASN A 77 -1.36 5.38 -14.88
N SER A 78 -0.63 5.87 -15.89
CA SER A 78 0.71 6.42 -15.72
C SER A 78 0.76 7.63 -14.77
N SER A 79 -0.29 8.45 -14.76
CA SER A 79 -0.38 9.65 -13.92
C SER A 79 -0.62 9.28 -12.45
N ALA A 80 -1.57 8.38 -12.20
CA ALA A 80 -1.83 7.85 -10.87
C ALA A 80 -0.65 7.05 -10.31
N LYS A 81 -0.06 6.19 -11.15
CA LYS A 81 1.15 5.42 -10.82
C LYS A 81 2.29 6.32 -10.37
N ALA A 82 2.54 7.43 -11.05
CA ALA A 82 3.59 8.38 -10.64
C ALA A 82 3.35 8.96 -9.25
N LYS A 83 2.09 9.32 -8.92
CA LYS A 83 1.71 9.81 -7.58
C LYS A 83 1.92 8.74 -6.51
N MET A 84 1.47 7.51 -6.76
CA MET A 84 1.65 6.40 -5.83
C MET A 84 3.13 6.08 -5.60
N ILE A 85 3.95 6.04 -6.65
CA ILE A 85 5.40 5.83 -6.52
C ILE A 85 6.04 6.95 -5.68
N ALA A 86 5.59 8.20 -5.85
CA ALA A 86 6.07 9.30 -5.02
C ALA A 86 5.72 9.07 -3.54
N GLY A 87 4.49 8.62 -3.24
CA GLY A 87 4.07 8.27 -1.87
C GLY A 87 4.88 7.10 -1.28
N VAL A 88 5.10 6.03 -2.06
CA VAL A 88 5.97 4.90 -1.65
C VAL A 88 7.38 5.39 -1.28
N LYS A 89 7.98 6.25 -2.11
CA LYS A 89 9.30 6.82 -1.81
C LYS A 89 9.30 7.67 -0.54
N SER A 90 8.24 8.42 -0.28
CA SER A 90 8.09 9.17 0.97
C SER A 90 8.03 8.23 2.17
N ILE A 91 7.22 7.17 2.09
CA ILE A 91 7.13 6.11 3.12
C ILE A 91 8.50 5.48 3.38
N GLU A 92 9.20 5.05 2.33
CA GLU A 92 10.54 4.45 2.45
C GLU A 92 11.51 5.41 3.11
N ARG A 93 11.46 6.70 2.76
CA ARG A 93 12.28 7.74 3.38
C ARG A 93 11.94 7.95 4.85
N LEU A 94 10.66 7.93 5.20
CA LEU A 94 10.17 8.09 6.58
C LEU A 94 10.57 6.88 7.43
N ALA A 95 10.46 5.67 6.88
CA ALA A 95 10.87 4.44 7.55
C ALA A 95 12.41 4.32 7.67
N ALA A 96 13.16 4.81 6.68
CA ALA A 96 14.62 4.83 6.70
C ALA A 96 15.21 5.96 7.56
N ALA A 97 14.45 7.02 7.81
CA ALA A 97 14.83 8.04 8.77
C ALA A 97 14.71 7.42 10.18
N PRO A 98 15.84 7.14 10.88
CA PRO A 98 15.76 6.65 12.25
C PRO A 98 14.92 7.64 13.05
N ALA A 99 13.93 7.13 13.78
CA ALA A 99 13.04 7.92 14.61
C ALA A 99 13.87 8.96 15.37
N ARG A 100 13.82 10.22 14.93
CA ARG A 100 14.50 11.31 15.63
C ARG A 100 13.79 11.47 16.96
N GLY A 101 14.38 10.88 17.99
CA GLY A 101 14.19 11.20 19.40
C GLY A 101 12.75 11.14 19.90
N ARG A 102 12.42 10.06 20.60
CA ARG A 102 11.64 10.18 21.82
C ARG A 102 12.33 9.41 22.93
N GLY A 103 12.81 10.17 23.92
CA GLY A 103 13.22 9.67 25.25
C GLY A 103 14.70 9.45 25.38
#